data_AF-A0A6I4HWN1-F1
#
_entry.id   AF-A0A6I4HWN1-F1
#
_cell.length_a   1.000
_cell.length_b   1.000
_cell.length_c   1.000
_cell.angle_alpha   90.00
_cell.angle_beta   90.00
_cell.angle_gamma   90.00
#
_symmetry.space_group_name_H-M   'P 1'
#
loop_
_entity.id
_entity.type
_entity.pdbx_description
1 polymer ?
#
loop_
_entity_poly.entity_id
_entity_poly.type
_entity_poly.pdbx_seq_one_letter_code
_entity_poly.pdbx_strand_id
1 'polypeptide(L)'
;ESLNGVTLATQNPQLSDPNVKIKLFNDDVKNGDRNASSNIQLANGDTVWVKVRDYHAAGVKPLAQAMNEAKAKVIDEKARKAAQAKIATMLTEFKTQPAEQVVAKNKVPFESAGVFTRSQGLKRAIERAAFSVPAPKPGMWSVTTANLPNELVVVAVSNVNSAAVNAMPADQLKQLQQLYRQSRGQQILEDYSEYLKSHAKIK
;
A
#
# COMPACT_ATOMS: atom_id res chain seq x y z
N GLU A 1 14.49 24.98 -21.31
CA GLU A 1 15.24 24.04 -20.46
C GLU A 1 15.80 22.91 -21.33
N SER A 2 16.88 22.25 -20.92
CA SER A 2 17.45 21.10 -21.63
C SER A 2 17.49 19.91 -20.69
N LEU A 3 16.97 18.76 -21.12
CA LEU A 3 16.87 17.56 -20.30
C LEU A 3 17.55 16.38 -21.01
N ASN A 4 18.37 15.66 -20.27
CA ASN A 4 19.02 14.43 -20.73
C ASN A 4 18.24 13.21 -20.25
N GLY A 5 18.33 12.09 -20.98
CA GLY A 5 17.69 10.83 -20.57
C GLY A 5 16.16 10.81 -20.67
N VAL A 6 15.59 11.67 -21.52
CA VAL A 6 14.13 11.68 -21.78
C VAL A 6 13.75 10.39 -22.51
N THR A 7 12.82 9.64 -21.94
CA THR A 7 12.26 8.41 -22.53
C THR A 7 10.74 8.52 -22.65
N LEU A 8 10.10 7.57 -23.33
CA LEU A 8 8.63 7.48 -23.39
C LEU A 8 7.96 7.43 -22.01
N ALA A 9 8.69 6.96 -20.98
CA ALA A 9 8.23 6.86 -19.60
C ALA A 9 8.50 8.13 -18.76
N THR A 10 8.98 9.23 -19.36
CA THR A 10 9.23 10.49 -18.64
C THR A 10 7.96 11.00 -17.95
N GLN A 11 8.13 11.51 -16.73
CA GLN A 11 7.09 12.16 -15.93
C GLN A 11 7.29 13.67 -15.80
N ASN A 12 8.19 14.25 -16.60
CA ASN A 12 8.33 15.71 -16.64
C ASN A 12 7.00 16.35 -17.09
N PRO A 13 6.43 17.33 -16.37
CA PRO A 13 5.08 17.85 -16.63
C PRO A 13 4.81 18.29 -18.06
N GLN A 14 5.81 18.87 -18.74
CA GLN A 14 5.66 19.35 -20.13
C GLN A 14 5.97 18.25 -21.15
N LEU A 15 7.00 17.43 -20.89
CA LEU A 15 7.40 16.36 -21.83
C LEU A 15 6.57 15.07 -21.67
N SER A 16 5.77 14.96 -20.61
CA SER A 16 4.85 13.85 -20.39
C SER A 16 3.55 13.98 -21.20
N ASP A 17 3.26 15.16 -21.74
CA ASP A 17 2.06 15.42 -22.54
C ASP A 17 2.02 14.54 -23.80
N PRO A 18 0.88 13.92 -24.15
CA PRO A 18 0.78 13.04 -25.30
C PRO A 18 1.16 13.70 -26.63
N ASN A 19 0.76 14.96 -26.86
CA ASN A 19 1.05 15.67 -28.10
C ASN A 19 2.54 15.96 -28.23
N VAL A 20 3.20 16.24 -27.10
CA VAL A 20 4.65 16.44 -27.03
C VAL A 20 5.39 15.12 -27.26
N LYS A 21 4.93 14.01 -26.67
CA LYS A 21 5.55 12.68 -26.88
C LYS A 21 5.49 12.24 -28.33
N ILE A 22 4.36 12.45 -29.00
CA ILE A 22 4.21 12.10 -30.43
C ILE A 22 5.26 12.83 -31.26
N LYS A 23 5.53 14.11 -30.98
CA LYS A 23 6.53 14.90 -31.71
C LYS A 23 7.98 14.55 -31.34
N LEU A 24 8.25 14.22 -30.07
CA LEU A 24 9.60 13.83 -29.62
C LEU A 24 10.04 12.46 -30.13
N PHE A 25 9.11 11.54 -30.37
CA PHE A 25 9.40 10.14 -30.72
C PHE A 25 8.75 9.71 -32.06
N ASN A 26 8.49 10.66 -32.98
CA ASN A 26 7.99 10.37 -34.32
C ASN A 26 9.08 9.73 -35.20
N ASP A 27 8.67 9.21 -36.36
CA ASP A 27 9.60 8.55 -37.28
C ASP A 27 10.61 9.52 -37.90
N ASP A 28 10.27 10.80 -38.09
CA ASP A 28 11.22 11.81 -38.60
C ASP A 28 12.43 11.98 -37.65
N VAL A 29 12.18 12.12 -36.35
CA VAL A 29 13.25 12.18 -35.34
C VAL A 29 14.05 10.89 -35.30
N LYS A 30 13.40 9.73 -35.41
CA LYS A 30 14.10 8.43 -35.50
C LYS A 30 15.00 8.35 -36.73
N ASN A 31 14.56 8.93 -37.84
CA ASN A 31 15.28 8.94 -39.12
C ASN A 31 16.33 10.07 -39.24
N GLY A 32 16.52 10.86 -38.18
CA GLY A 32 17.61 11.83 -38.10
C GLY A 32 17.18 13.30 -38.11
N ASP A 33 15.88 13.61 -38.10
CA ASP A 33 15.43 14.99 -37.96
C ASP A 33 15.82 15.55 -36.59
N ARG A 34 16.46 16.71 -36.60
CA ARG A 34 16.91 17.46 -35.41
C ARG A 34 16.39 18.89 -35.42
N ASN A 35 15.42 19.20 -36.26
CA ASN A 35 14.78 20.51 -36.26
C ASN A 35 13.93 20.70 -35.00
N ALA A 36 13.61 21.96 -34.70
CA ALA A 36 12.60 22.25 -33.69
C ALA A 36 11.23 21.82 -34.23
N SER A 37 10.38 21.29 -33.36
CA SER A 37 9.00 20.95 -33.69
C SER A 37 8.24 22.18 -34.15
N SER A 38 7.14 21.97 -34.86
CA SER A 38 6.09 22.99 -34.96
C SER A 38 5.53 23.33 -33.57
N ASN A 39 4.71 24.37 -33.49
CA ASN A 39 3.99 24.71 -32.27
C ASN A 39 3.16 23.51 -31.78
N ILE A 40 3.32 23.17 -30.50
CA ILE A 40 2.53 22.13 -29.83
C ILE A 40 1.68 22.83 -28.79
N GLN A 41 0.37 22.85 -29.00
CA GLN A 41 -0.56 23.41 -28.04
C GLN A 41 -0.93 22.36 -26.99
N LEU A 42 -0.71 22.70 -25.73
CA LEU A 42 -1.05 21.88 -24.58
C LEU A 42 -2.52 22.11 -24.19
N ALA A 43 -3.10 21.14 -23.49
CA ALA A 43 -4.50 21.22 -23.04
C ALA A 43 -4.76 22.38 -22.07
N ASN A 44 -3.73 22.86 -21.37
CA ASN A 44 -3.79 24.02 -20.48
C ASN A 44 -3.68 25.38 -21.22
N GLY A 45 -3.57 25.38 -22.56
CA GLY A 45 -3.46 26.58 -23.39
C GLY A 45 -2.02 27.02 -23.68
N ASP A 46 -1.02 26.44 -23.03
CA ASP A 46 0.38 26.76 -23.26
C ASP A 46 0.85 26.26 -24.64
N THR A 47 1.86 26.93 -25.20
CA THR A 47 2.52 26.49 -26.44
C THR A 47 3.96 26.07 -26.15
N VAL A 48 4.32 24.88 -26.59
CA VAL A 48 5.65 24.29 -26.42
C VAL A 48 6.29 24.03 -27.78
N TRP A 49 7.60 24.30 -27.87
CA TRP A 49 8.46 23.86 -28.96
C TRP A 49 9.55 22.96 -28.39
N VAL A 50 9.76 21.81 -29.03
CA VAL A 50 10.77 20.85 -28.62
C VAL A 50 11.79 20.63 -29.73
N LYS A 51 13.06 20.49 -29.37
CA LYS A 51 14.13 20.17 -30.31
C LYS A 51 14.92 19.00 -29.76
N VAL A 52 14.97 17.90 -30.52
CA VAL A 52 15.79 16.74 -30.18
C VAL A 52 17.20 17.00 -30.68
N ARG A 53 18.17 17.00 -29.77
CA ARG A 53 19.60 17.18 -30.10
C ARG A 53 20.28 15.83 -30.36
N ASP A 54 20.14 14.92 -29.40
CA ASP A 54 20.76 13.60 -29.45
C ASP A 54 19.68 12.50 -29.29
N TYR A 55 19.32 11.87 -30.40
CA TYR A 55 18.41 10.73 -30.42
C TYR A 55 19.19 9.44 -30.23
N HIS A 56 18.74 8.60 -29.29
CA HIS A 56 19.23 7.24 -29.11
C HIS A 56 18.11 6.27 -29.47
N ALA A 57 18.39 5.37 -30.42
CA ALA A 57 17.47 4.30 -30.78
C ALA A 57 17.18 3.40 -29.57
N ALA A 58 16.00 2.77 -29.56
CA ALA A 58 15.65 1.78 -28.55
C ALA A 58 16.67 0.63 -28.59
N GLY A 59 17.60 0.64 -27.64
CA GLY A 59 18.66 -0.35 -27.51
C GLY A 59 18.44 -1.26 -26.31
N VAL A 60 19.03 -2.44 -26.36
CA VAL A 60 19.14 -3.30 -25.18
C VAL A 60 19.93 -2.53 -24.13
N LYS A 61 19.30 -2.30 -22.97
CA LYS A 61 19.92 -1.60 -21.85
C LYS A 61 21.25 -2.29 -21.52
N PRO A 62 22.37 -1.55 -21.37
CA PRO A 62 23.65 -2.18 -21.07
C PRO A 62 23.54 -3.09 -19.85
N LEU A 63 24.18 -4.27 -19.88
CA LEU A 63 24.10 -5.27 -18.81
C LEU A 63 24.40 -4.66 -17.43
N ALA A 64 25.38 -3.75 -17.35
CA ALA A 64 25.72 -3.05 -16.11
C ALA A 64 24.55 -2.22 -15.56
N GLN A 65 23.80 -1.52 -16.41
CA GLN A 65 22.66 -0.71 -15.99
C GLN A 65 21.45 -1.58 -15.62
N ALA A 66 21.18 -2.64 -16.39
CA ALA A 66 20.14 -3.62 -16.06
C ALA A 66 20.45 -4.36 -14.74
N MET A 67 21.71 -4.70 -14.50
CA MET A 67 22.16 -5.36 -13.27
C MET A 67 22.01 -4.46 -12.05
N ASN A 68 22.30 -3.17 -12.17
CA ASN A 68 22.07 -2.22 -11.09
C ASN A 68 20.59 -2.11 -10.71
N GLU A 69 19.69 -2.05 -11.70
CA GLU A 69 18.24 -2.03 -11.45
C GLU A 69 17.74 -3.35 -10.85
N ALA A 70 18.21 -4.49 -11.36
CA ALA A 70 17.87 -5.80 -10.81
C ALA A 70 18.36 -5.93 -9.36
N LYS A 71 19.58 -5.47 -9.06
CA LYS A 71 20.14 -5.47 -7.70
C LYS A 71 19.32 -4.58 -6.77
N ALA A 72 18.92 -3.38 -7.21
CA ALA A 72 18.05 -2.50 -6.43
C ALA A 72 16.72 -3.17 -6.10
N LYS A 73 16.07 -3.81 -7.08
CA LYS A 73 14.83 -4.58 -6.86
C LYS A 73 15.02 -5.73 -5.87
N VAL A 74 16.10 -6.51 -6.01
CA VAL A 74 16.38 -7.62 -5.09
C VAL A 74 16.66 -7.13 -3.67
N ILE A 75 17.35 -6.00 -3.50
CA ILE A 75 17.58 -5.39 -2.19
C ILE A 75 16.25 -4.96 -1.57
N ASP A 76 15.39 -4.28 -2.33
CA ASP A 76 14.07 -3.86 -1.87
C ASP A 76 13.19 -5.06 -1.47
N GLU A 77 13.14 -6.10 -2.31
CA GLU A 77 12.41 -7.33 -1.99
C GLU A 77 12.93 -8.02 -0.73
N LYS A 78 14.26 -8.08 -0.54
CA LYS A 78 14.87 -8.64 0.67
C LYS A 78 14.54 -7.80 1.90
N ALA A 79 14.59 -6.47 1.79
CA ALA A 79 14.23 -5.58 2.88
C ALA A 79 12.76 -5.76 3.29
N ARG A 80 11.85 -5.85 2.31
CA ARG A 80 10.43 -6.08 2.55
C ARG A 80 10.17 -7.42 3.23
N LYS A 81 10.80 -8.50 2.76
CA LYS A 81 10.69 -9.83 3.40
C LYS A 81 11.22 -9.82 4.83
N ALA A 82 12.36 -9.17 5.08
CA ALA A 82 12.91 -9.05 6.42
C ALA A 82 11.99 -8.26 7.37
N ALA A 83 11.38 -7.17 6.88
CA ALA A 83 10.40 -6.39 7.64
C ALA A 83 9.15 -7.24 7.99
N GLN A 84 8.62 -7.99 7.02
CA GLN A 84 7.48 -8.89 7.24
C GLN A 84 7.81 -9.98 8.28
N ALA A 85 8.99 -10.57 8.21
CA ALA A 85 9.44 -11.57 9.19
C ALA A 85 9.53 -10.97 10.60
N LYS A 86 10.11 -9.76 10.74
CA LYS A 86 10.17 -9.06 12.03
C LYS A 86 8.78 -8.77 12.60
N ILE A 87 7.85 -8.29 11.77
CA ILE A 87 6.47 -8.03 12.19
C ILE A 87 5.79 -9.34 12.62
N ALA A 88 5.96 -10.43 11.87
CA ALA A 88 5.41 -11.73 12.24
C ALA A 88 5.93 -12.24 13.58
N THR A 89 7.24 -12.14 13.83
CA THR A 89 7.84 -12.46 15.14
C THR A 89 7.25 -11.59 16.24
N MET A 90 7.20 -10.28 16.05
CA MET A 90 6.64 -9.35 17.03
C MET A 90 5.17 -9.66 17.35
N LEU A 91 4.34 -9.95 16.34
CA LEU A 91 2.94 -10.37 16.52
C LEU A 91 2.81 -11.65 17.34
N THR A 92 3.75 -12.59 17.21
CA THR A 92 3.74 -13.83 18.02
C THR A 92 4.13 -13.55 19.47
N GLU A 93 5.03 -12.60 19.72
CA GLU A 93 5.44 -12.20 21.07
C GLU A 93 4.30 -11.49 21.81
N PHE A 94 3.55 -10.60 21.15
CA PHE A 94 2.38 -9.94 21.75
C PHE A 94 1.27 -10.92 22.19
N LYS A 95 1.24 -12.15 21.66
CA LYS A 95 0.28 -13.17 22.10
C LYS A 95 0.66 -13.82 23.43
N THR A 96 1.94 -13.81 23.80
CA THR A 96 2.46 -14.58 24.93
C THR A 96 3.10 -13.72 26.01
N GLN A 97 3.50 -12.49 25.69
CA GLN A 97 4.25 -11.60 26.58
C GLN A 97 3.54 -10.25 26.79
N PRO A 98 3.78 -9.59 27.95
CA PRO A 98 3.26 -8.24 28.22
C PRO A 98 3.70 -7.22 27.17
N ALA A 99 2.81 -6.29 26.84
CA ALA A 99 3.04 -5.34 25.75
C ALA A 99 4.30 -4.49 25.95
N GLU A 100 4.55 -4.02 27.17
CA GLU A 100 5.73 -3.21 27.50
C GLU A 100 7.05 -3.93 27.19
N GLN A 101 7.12 -5.25 27.47
CA GLN A 101 8.32 -6.05 27.20
C GLN A 101 8.55 -6.20 25.69
N VAL A 102 7.48 -6.47 24.93
CA VAL A 102 7.57 -6.66 23.48
C VAL A 102 7.93 -5.35 22.78
N VAL A 103 7.35 -4.22 23.21
CA VAL A 103 7.67 -2.89 22.67
C VAL A 103 9.13 -2.51 22.97
N ALA A 104 9.59 -2.71 24.21
CA ALA A 104 10.98 -2.42 24.59
C ALA A 104 11.98 -3.28 23.81
N LYS A 105 11.66 -4.56 23.56
CA LYS A 105 12.50 -5.49 22.80
C LYS A 105 12.59 -5.13 21.32
N ASN A 106 11.45 -4.84 20.68
CA ASN A 106 11.38 -4.66 19.23
C ASN A 106 11.67 -3.22 18.78
N LYS A 107 11.71 -2.26 19.71
CA LYS A 107 11.96 -0.82 19.44
C LYS A 107 11.07 -0.24 18.34
N VAL A 108 9.86 -0.78 18.18
CA VAL A 108 8.87 -0.29 17.21
C VAL A 108 8.10 0.85 17.87
N PRO A 109 8.09 2.06 17.29
CA PRO A 109 7.32 3.17 17.83
C PRO A 109 5.83 2.88 17.66
N PHE A 110 5.08 2.97 18.76
CA PHE A 110 3.62 2.98 18.74
C PHE A 110 3.16 4.38 19.13
N GLU A 111 2.30 4.94 18.29
CA GLU A 111 1.62 6.19 18.60
C GLU A 111 0.23 5.88 19.14
N SER A 112 -0.17 6.58 20.20
CA SER A 112 -1.52 6.46 20.73
C SER A 112 -2.49 7.09 19.76
N ALA A 113 -3.27 6.27 19.07
CA ALA A 113 -4.32 6.74 18.18
C ALA A 113 -5.50 7.37 18.96
N GLY A 114 -5.65 7.04 20.24
CA GLY A 114 -6.77 7.45 21.09
C GLY A 114 -7.87 6.39 21.22
N VAL A 115 -9.03 6.79 21.72
CA VAL A 115 -10.19 5.91 21.91
C VAL A 115 -11.16 6.12 20.74
N PHE A 116 -11.44 5.04 20.01
CA PHE A 116 -12.38 5.06 18.89
C PHE A 116 -13.54 4.10 19.10
N THR A 117 -14.69 4.46 18.53
CA THR A 117 -15.81 3.54 18.32
C THR A 117 -15.87 3.14 16.85
N ARG A 118 -16.69 2.12 16.53
CA ARG A 118 -16.89 1.72 15.14
C ARG A 118 -17.47 2.87 14.32
N SER A 119 -16.97 3.03 13.10
CA SER A 119 -17.34 4.05 12.13
C SER A 119 -16.96 5.48 12.51
N GLN A 120 -16.01 5.66 13.43
CA GLN A 120 -15.52 6.98 13.83
C GLN A 120 -14.03 7.17 13.51
N GLY A 121 -13.73 8.06 12.58
CA GLY A 121 -12.42 8.73 12.42
C GLY A 121 -11.26 7.90 11.88
N LEU A 122 -11.28 6.57 12.01
CA LEU A 122 -10.22 5.69 11.51
C LEU A 122 -10.39 5.38 10.02
N LYS A 123 -9.27 5.23 9.31
CA LYS A 123 -9.27 4.65 7.96
C LYS A 123 -9.90 3.26 8.03
N ARG A 124 -10.82 2.95 7.10
CA ARG A 124 -11.63 1.72 7.11
C ARG A 124 -10.83 0.43 7.28
N ALA A 125 -9.64 0.33 6.68
CA ALA A 125 -8.77 -0.84 6.81
C ALA A 125 -8.21 -1.01 8.23
N ILE A 126 -7.79 0.10 8.86
CA ILE A 126 -7.28 0.12 10.24
C ILE A 126 -8.42 -0.21 11.20
N GLU A 127 -9.59 0.37 11.00
CA GLU A 127 -10.77 0.11 11.82
C GLU A 127 -11.15 -1.38 11.78
N ARG A 128 -11.28 -1.97 10.58
CA ARG A 128 -11.58 -3.39 10.42
C ARG A 128 -10.56 -4.26 11.16
N ALA A 129 -9.27 -3.95 11.04
CA ALA A 129 -8.22 -4.67 11.73
C ALA A 129 -8.35 -4.56 13.26
N ALA A 130 -8.48 -3.33 13.80
CA ALA A 130 -8.62 -3.06 15.23
C ALA A 130 -9.83 -3.78 15.86
N PHE A 131 -10.98 -3.80 15.19
CA PHE A 131 -12.20 -4.42 15.73
C PHE A 131 -12.33 -5.92 15.41
N SER A 132 -11.39 -6.51 14.67
CA SER A 132 -11.37 -7.94 14.35
C SER A 132 -10.66 -8.80 15.41
N VAL A 133 -9.73 -8.20 16.16
CA VAL A 133 -8.92 -8.88 17.16
C VAL A 133 -9.71 -9.09 18.46
N PRO A 134 -9.39 -10.13 19.25
CA PRO A 134 -10.04 -10.34 20.55
C PRO A 134 -9.71 -9.21 21.52
N ALA A 135 -10.58 -9.00 22.51
CA ALA A 135 -10.29 -8.06 23.60
C ALA A 135 -8.99 -8.47 24.32
N PRO A 136 -8.05 -7.53 24.54
CA PRO A 136 -6.80 -7.81 25.22
C PRO A 136 -7.02 -8.19 26.70
N LYS A 137 -6.14 -9.03 27.24
CA LYS A 137 -6.06 -9.28 28.69
C LYS A 137 -5.37 -8.09 29.39
N PRO A 138 -5.56 -7.88 30.70
CA PRO A 138 -4.83 -6.85 31.43
C PRO A 138 -3.32 -6.96 31.23
N GLY A 139 -2.66 -5.86 30.84
CA GLY A 139 -1.22 -5.80 30.57
C GLY A 139 -0.77 -6.37 29.21
N MET A 140 -1.70 -6.93 28.42
CA MET A 140 -1.44 -7.47 27.09
C MET A 140 -2.04 -6.55 26.02
N TRP A 141 -1.49 -6.56 24.81
CA TRP A 141 -2.10 -5.88 23.66
C TRP A 141 -2.51 -6.91 22.60
N SER A 142 -3.68 -6.69 22.00
CA SER A 142 -4.11 -7.45 20.84
C SER A 142 -3.62 -6.75 19.59
N VAL A 143 -2.60 -7.31 18.93
CA VAL A 143 -1.93 -6.67 17.80
C VAL A 143 -2.20 -7.42 16.50
N THR A 144 -2.42 -6.69 15.43
CA THR A 144 -2.62 -7.20 14.07
C THR A 144 -2.01 -6.22 13.05
N THR A 145 -2.17 -6.50 11.75
CA THR A 145 -1.77 -5.61 10.66
C THR A 145 -2.96 -5.18 9.82
N ALA A 146 -2.85 -3.99 9.23
CA ALA A 146 -3.76 -3.46 8.23
C ALA A 146 -2.97 -3.09 6.97
N ASN A 147 -3.41 -3.61 5.81
CA ASN A 147 -2.87 -3.21 4.52
C ASN A 147 -3.56 -1.93 4.05
N LEU A 148 -2.77 -0.89 3.80
CA LEU A 148 -3.17 0.32 3.07
C LEU A 148 -2.54 0.28 1.67
N PRO A 149 -3.02 1.08 0.70
CA PRO A 149 -2.55 1.02 -0.69
C PRO A 149 -1.03 1.12 -0.86
N ASN A 150 -0.36 1.90 0.00
CA ASN A 150 1.08 2.16 -0.11
C ASN A 150 1.88 1.74 1.13
N GLU A 151 1.23 1.22 2.18
CA GLU A 151 1.88 0.96 3.46
C GLU A 151 1.23 -0.19 4.24
N LEU A 152 2.03 -0.87 5.05
CA LEU A 152 1.58 -1.87 6.02
C LEU A 152 1.60 -1.23 7.40
N VAL A 153 0.45 -1.16 8.06
CA VAL A 153 0.32 -0.55 9.40
C VAL A 153 0.15 -1.65 10.44
N VAL A 154 0.91 -1.56 11.53
CA VAL A 154 0.70 -2.41 12.71
C VAL A 154 -0.34 -1.74 13.60
N VAL A 155 -1.41 -2.46 13.93
CA VAL A 155 -2.53 -1.98 14.71
C VAL A 155 -2.55 -2.70 16.04
N ALA A 156 -2.39 -1.97 17.15
CA ALA A 156 -2.41 -2.50 18.50
C ALA A 156 -3.64 -2.01 19.26
N VAL A 157 -4.40 -2.94 19.85
CA VAL A 157 -5.52 -2.64 20.74
C VAL A 157 -5.07 -2.88 22.17
N SER A 158 -4.95 -1.79 22.94
CA SER A 158 -4.50 -1.82 24.33
C SER A 158 -5.62 -2.08 25.32
N ASN A 159 -6.84 -1.64 25.02
CA ASN A 159 -8.01 -1.85 25.86
C ASN A 159 -9.31 -1.83 25.04
N VAL A 160 -10.35 -2.49 25.55
CA VAL A 160 -11.71 -2.44 24.99
C VAL A 160 -12.66 -2.02 26.11
N ASN A 161 -13.33 -0.87 25.92
CA ASN A 161 -14.33 -0.40 26.88
C ASN A 161 -15.69 -1.05 26.59
N SER A 162 -16.06 -2.01 27.45
CA SER A 162 -17.34 -2.73 27.37
C SER A 162 -18.40 -2.19 28.33
N ALA A 163 -18.19 -1.05 29.01
CA ALA A 163 -19.08 -0.59 30.07
C ALA A 163 -20.54 -0.42 29.60
N ALA A 164 -20.75 0.14 28.40
CA ALA A 164 -22.08 0.29 27.81
C ALA A 164 -22.74 -1.05 27.45
N VAL A 165 -21.94 -2.06 27.08
CA VAL A 165 -22.42 -3.41 26.74
C VAL A 165 -22.73 -4.20 28.02
N ASN A 166 -21.91 -4.05 29.06
CA ASN A 166 -22.11 -4.74 30.34
C ASN A 166 -23.33 -4.23 31.11
N ALA A 167 -23.80 -3.02 30.81
CA ALA A 167 -25.04 -2.46 31.36
C ALA A 167 -26.30 -2.97 30.64
N MET A 168 -26.17 -3.71 29.52
CA MET A 168 -27.32 -4.25 28.80
C MET A 168 -27.90 -5.50 29.49
N PRO A 169 -29.22 -5.71 29.45
CA PRO A 169 -29.84 -6.94 29.91
C PRO A 169 -29.24 -8.17 29.21
N ALA A 170 -29.06 -9.27 29.95
CA ALA A 170 -28.39 -10.48 29.46
C ALA A 170 -29.02 -11.07 28.18
N ASP A 171 -30.34 -10.95 28.01
CA ASP A 171 -31.05 -11.43 26.84
C ASP A 171 -30.75 -10.61 25.58
N GLN A 172 -30.66 -9.29 25.73
CA GLN A 172 -30.31 -8.37 24.64
C GLN A 172 -28.84 -8.57 24.21
N LEU A 173 -27.97 -8.84 25.18
CA LEU A 173 -26.58 -9.22 24.97
C LEU A 173 -26.44 -10.53 24.18
N LYS A 174 -27.22 -11.56 24.53
CA LYS A 174 -27.25 -12.85 23.80
C LYS A 174 -27.71 -12.67 22.35
N GLN A 175 -28.80 -11.93 22.12
CA GLN A 175 -29.30 -11.64 20.78
C GLN A 175 -28.27 -10.88 19.93
N LEU A 176 -27.62 -9.88 20.51
CA LEU A 176 -26.58 -9.10 19.84
C LEU A 176 -25.37 -9.97 19.48
N GLN A 177 -24.89 -10.81 20.40
CA GLN A 177 -23.80 -11.75 20.13
C GLN A 177 -24.16 -12.74 19.01
N GLN A 178 -25.40 -13.22 18.97
CA GLN A 178 -25.86 -14.15 17.94
C GLN A 178 -25.89 -13.49 16.56
N LEU A 179 -26.40 -12.25 16.48
CA LEU A 179 -26.38 -11.46 15.25
C LEU A 179 -24.95 -11.18 14.76
N TYR A 180 -24.03 -10.84 15.68
CA TYR A 180 -22.61 -10.65 15.34
C TYR A 180 -21.94 -11.92 14.85
N ARG A 181 -22.20 -13.08 15.50
CA ARG A 181 -21.66 -14.37 15.05
C ARG A 181 -22.14 -14.70 13.63
N GLN A 182 -23.41 -14.44 13.33
CA GLN A 182 -23.98 -14.69 12.01
C GLN A 182 -23.35 -13.78 10.94
N SER A 183 -23.25 -12.47 11.20
CA SER A 183 -22.61 -11.52 10.28
C SER A 183 -21.13 -11.86 10.04
N ARG A 184 -20.38 -12.18 11.10
CA ARG A 184 -18.97 -12.59 10.98
C ARG A 184 -18.82 -13.91 10.22
N GLY A 185 -19.73 -14.85 10.44
CA GLY A 185 -19.77 -16.12 9.70
C GLY A 185 -20.00 -15.91 8.21
N GLN A 186 -20.92 -15.02 7.83
CA GLN A 186 -21.16 -14.65 6.42
C GLN A 186 -19.92 -14.01 5.80
N GLN A 187 -19.29 -13.06 6.48
CA GLN A 187 -18.09 -12.39 5.96
C GLN A 187 -16.93 -13.36 5.77
N ILE A 188 -16.68 -14.26 6.74
CA ILE A 188 -15.61 -15.29 6.61
C ILE A 188 -15.92 -16.22 5.43
N LEU A 189 -17.18 -16.61 5.24
CA LEU A 189 -17.60 -17.47 4.13
C LEU A 189 -17.41 -16.78 2.78
N GLU A 190 -17.68 -15.48 2.70
CA GLU A 190 -17.50 -14.66 1.51
C GLU A 190 -16.00 -14.51 1.17
N ASP A 191 -15.17 -14.12 2.15
CA ASP A 191 -13.70 -14.04 2.01
C ASP A 191 -13.12 -15.40 1.59
N TYR A 192 -13.60 -16.49 2.18
CA TYR A 192 -13.17 -17.85 1.83
C TYR A 192 -13.61 -18.24 0.42
N SER A 193 -14.83 -17.86 0.00
CA SER A 193 -15.32 -18.10 -1.36
C SER A 193 -14.50 -17.33 -2.39
N GLU A 194 -14.19 -16.06 -2.14
CA GLU A 194 -13.31 -15.26 -3.01
C GLU A 194 -11.91 -15.86 -3.11
N TYR A 195 -11.32 -16.25 -1.99
CA TYR A 195 -10.02 -16.92 -1.96
C TYR A 195 -10.03 -18.21 -2.79
N LEU A 196 -11.07 -19.04 -2.65
CA LEU A 196 -11.22 -20.26 -3.44
C LEU A 196 -11.39 -19.94 -4.93
N LYS A 197 -12.17 -18.93 -5.31
CA LYS A 197 -12.34 -18.51 -6.71
C LYS A 197 -11.03 -18.02 -7.32
N SER A 198 -10.21 -17.28 -6.57
CA SER A 198 -8.93 -16.77 -7.08
C SER A 198 -7.86 -17.85 -7.22
N HIS A 199 -7.97 -18.96 -6.49
CA HIS A 199 -7.02 -20.08 -6.50
C HIS A 199 -7.53 -21.32 -7.25
N ALA A 200 -8.82 -21.37 -7.60
CA ALA A 200 -9.37 -22.44 -8.41
C ALA A 200 -8.93 -22.27 -9.87
N LYS A 201 -8.36 -23.33 -10.45
CA LYS A 201 -8.22 -23.48 -11.90
C LYS A 201 -9.60 -23.73 -12.50
N ILE A 202 -10.38 -22.67 -12.70
CA ILE A 202 -11.63 -22.73 -13.44
C ILE A 202 -11.24 -22.68 -14.93
N LYS A 203 -11.47 -23.78 -15.65
CA LYS A 203 -11.39 -23.85 -17.11
C LYS A 203 -12.70 -23.38 -17.72
#